data_AF-A0A7C4TCJ0-F1
#
_entry.id   AF-A0A7C4TCJ0-F1
#
_cell.length_a   1.000
_cell.length_b   1.000
_cell.length_c   1.000
_cell.angle_alpha   90.00
_cell.angle_beta   90.00
_cell.angle_gamma   90.00
#
_symmetry.space_group_name_H-M   'P 1'
#
loop_
_entity.id
_entity.type
_entity.pdbx_description
1 polymer ?
#
loop_
_entity_poly.entity_id
_entity_poly.type
_entity_poly.pdbx_seq_one_letter_code
_entity_poly.pdbx_strand_id
1 'polypeptide(L)'
;MKLWMLLYAMIWIAFLEFLLVMTPVQDSTVLVYVHVVLGIVILVLAFYNARRLVQTTAPARVKRIAQSTAQLAVVAAILGLLIRFEVGGGSVIPLLNISILGIFLFVHVVNAFAIITQAAAVAIAYDMWEDKEFDKETEPGSVPPRPMPSPGAGKT
;
A
#
# COMPACT_ATOMS: atom_id res chain seq x y z
N MET A 1 -9.05 -16.85 2.20
CA MET A 1 -9.13 -15.62 3.03
C MET A 1 -10.24 -14.72 2.51
N LYS A 2 -10.94 -14.03 3.42
CA LYS A 2 -11.90 -12.97 3.07
C LYS A 2 -11.15 -11.81 2.40
N LEU A 3 -11.83 -11.06 1.53
CA LEU A 3 -11.19 -9.98 0.75
C LEU A 3 -10.63 -8.88 1.65
N TRP A 4 -11.38 -8.42 2.65
CA TRP A 4 -10.91 -7.41 3.61
C TRP A 4 -9.58 -7.80 4.27
N MET A 5 -9.41 -9.07 4.66
CA MET A 5 -8.17 -9.55 5.29
C MET A 5 -6.96 -9.36 4.38
N LEU A 6 -7.13 -9.59 3.07
CA LEU A 6 -6.06 -9.44 2.08
C LEU A 6 -5.75 -7.97 1.78
N LEU A 7 -6.76 -7.10 1.84
CA LEU A 7 -6.58 -5.65 1.71
C LEU A 7 -5.76 -5.12 2.90
N TYR A 8 -6.11 -5.49 4.12
CA TYR A 8 -5.36 -5.09 5.32
C TYR A 8 -3.97 -5.75 5.40
N ALA A 9 -3.82 -7.01 4.98
CA ALA A 9 -2.52 -7.67 4.94
C ALA A 9 -1.52 -6.91 4.05
N MET A 10 -1.97 -6.41 2.90
CA MET A 10 -1.12 -5.62 2.00
C MET A 10 -0.61 -4.33 2.66
N ILE A 11 -1.43 -3.66 3.47
CA ILE A 11 -1.02 -2.46 4.23
C ILE A 11 0.10 -2.82 5.20
N TRP A 12 -0.10 -3.85 6.01
CA TRP A 12 0.87 -4.26 7.03
C TRP A 12 2.18 -4.73 6.41
N ILE A 13 2.12 -5.48 5.31
CA ILE A 13 3.33 -5.91 4.59
C ILE A 13 4.07 -4.70 4.02
N ALA A 14 3.37 -3.77 3.37
CA ALA A 14 3.98 -2.53 2.86
C ALA A 14 4.61 -1.69 3.97
N PHE A 15 3.94 -1.59 5.12
CA PHE A 15 4.47 -0.88 6.29
C PHE A 15 5.76 -1.54 6.82
N LEU A 16 5.77 -2.87 6.95
CA LEU A 16 6.96 -3.61 7.38
C LEU A 16 8.11 -3.47 6.37
N GLU A 17 7.82 -3.49 5.07
CA GLU A 17 8.82 -3.27 4.02
C GLU A 17 9.45 -1.88 4.11
N PHE A 18 8.66 -0.85 4.43
CA PHE A 18 9.18 0.49 4.74
C PHE A 18 10.11 0.49 5.96
N LEU A 19 9.67 -0.10 7.07
CA LEU A 19 10.46 -0.15 8.29
C LEU A 19 11.79 -0.88 8.07
N LEU A 20 11.79 -1.96 7.27
CA LEU A 20 12.97 -2.73 6.92
C LEU A 20 14.07 -1.85 6.29
N VAL A 21 13.69 -1.00 5.34
CA VAL A 21 14.63 -0.13 4.61
C VAL A 21 15.06 1.09 5.44
N MET A 22 14.25 1.50 6.43
CA MET A 22 14.61 2.57 7.37
C MET A 22 15.57 2.12 8.48
N THR A 23 15.91 0.84 8.54
CA THR A 23 16.91 0.35 9.51
C THR A 23 18.33 0.82 9.13
N PRO A 24 19.22 1.06 10.10
CA PRO A 24 20.59 1.52 9.83
C PRO A 24 21.52 0.45 9.22
N VAL A 25 21.02 -0.76 8.92
CA VAL A 25 21.81 -1.89 8.40
C VAL A 25 21.56 -2.10 6.90
N GLN A 26 21.45 -1.01 6.15
CA GLN A 26 20.97 -0.96 4.76
C GLN A 26 21.81 -1.84 3.81
N ASP A 27 23.09 -2.05 4.12
CA ASP A 27 24.01 -2.88 3.33
C ASP A 27 23.94 -4.38 3.66
N SER A 28 23.07 -4.79 4.58
CA SER A 28 22.88 -6.21 4.89
C SER A 28 22.27 -6.94 3.69
N THR A 29 23.04 -7.85 3.12
CA THR A 29 22.60 -8.72 2.02
C THR A 29 21.30 -9.47 2.35
N VAL A 30 21.14 -9.88 3.62
CA VAL A 30 19.92 -10.55 4.08
C VAL A 30 18.72 -9.61 4.02
N LEU A 31 18.85 -8.36 4.48
CA LEU A 31 17.75 -7.40 4.45
C LEU A 31 17.35 -7.04 3.01
N VAL A 32 18.32 -6.96 2.09
CA VAL A 32 18.04 -6.78 0.66
C VAL A 32 17.19 -7.94 0.12
N TYR A 33 17.54 -9.19 0.41
CA TYR A 33 16.73 -10.33 -0.04
C TYR A 33 15.33 -10.35 0.57
N VAL A 34 15.21 -10.01 1.86
CA VAL A 34 13.91 -9.91 2.54
C VAL A 34 13.07 -8.80 1.88
N HIS A 35 13.66 -7.63 1.60
CA HIS A 35 13.00 -6.53 0.91
C HIS A 35 12.46 -6.95 -0.46
N VAL A 36 13.29 -7.63 -1.27
CA VAL A 36 12.88 -8.13 -2.60
C VAL A 36 11.73 -9.13 -2.49
N VAL A 37 11.80 -10.07 -1.55
CA VAL A 37 10.73 -11.06 -1.34
C VAL A 37 9.42 -10.38 -0.92
N LEU A 38 9.47 -9.43 0.02
CA LEU A 38 8.30 -8.67 0.43
C LEU A 38 7.72 -7.86 -0.73
N GLY A 39 8.56 -7.20 -1.54
CA GLY A 39 8.12 -6.45 -2.72
C GLY A 39 7.41 -7.33 -3.75
N ILE A 40 7.89 -8.57 -3.97
CA ILE A 40 7.19 -9.56 -4.81
C ILE A 40 5.83 -9.93 -4.21
N VAL A 41 5.75 -10.14 -2.90
CA VAL A 41 4.49 -10.44 -2.21
C VAL A 41 3.50 -9.28 -2.34
N ILE A 42 3.95 -8.03 -2.17
CA ILE A 42 3.12 -6.85 -2.38
C ILE A 42 2.60 -6.79 -3.82
N LEU A 43 3.47 -7.02 -4.81
CA LEU A 43 3.07 -7.04 -6.22
C LEU A 43 1.96 -8.06 -6.47
N VAL A 44 2.14 -9.29 -6.00
CA VAL A 44 1.14 -10.36 -6.14
C VAL A 44 -0.17 -10.00 -5.43
N LEU A 45 -0.09 -9.50 -4.20
CA LEU A 45 -1.27 -9.08 -3.43
C LEU A 45 -2.00 -7.92 -4.12
N ALA A 46 -1.30 -6.94 -4.67
CA ALA A 46 -1.90 -5.80 -5.37
C ALA A 46 -2.76 -6.28 -6.55
N PHE A 47 -2.22 -7.19 -7.38
CA PHE A 47 -2.97 -7.78 -8.49
C PHE A 47 -4.14 -8.64 -8.01
N TYR A 48 -3.93 -9.46 -6.98
CA TYR A 48 -4.97 -10.34 -6.45
C TYR A 48 -6.14 -9.55 -5.87
N ASN A 49 -5.83 -8.51 -5.08
CA ASN A 49 -6.80 -7.60 -4.49
C ASN A 49 -7.59 -6.86 -5.58
N ALA A 50 -6.91 -6.29 -6.58
CA ALA A 50 -7.56 -5.60 -7.69
C ALA A 50 -8.52 -6.53 -8.47
N ARG A 51 -8.07 -7.76 -8.79
CA ARG A 51 -8.90 -8.74 -9.51
C ARG A 51 -10.13 -9.16 -8.70
N ARG A 52 -9.96 -9.43 -7.40
CA ARG A 52 -11.09 -9.80 -6.53
C ARG A 52 -12.06 -8.65 -6.31
N LEU A 53 -11.57 -7.43 -6.12
CA LEU A 53 -12.42 -6.25 -5.99
C LEU A 53 -13.31 -6.06 -7.22
N VAL A 54 -12.81 -6.29 -8.43
CA VAL A 54 -13.63 -6.18 -9.65
C VAL A 54 -14.81 -7.17 -9.65
N GLN A 55 -14.66 -8.32 -8.99
CA GLN A 55 -15.70 -9.35 -8.86
C GLN A 55 -16.77 -9.03 -7.81
N THR A 56 -16.61 -7.97 -7.01
CA THR A 56 -17.61 -7.56 -6.01
C THR A 56 -18.54 -6.47 -6.56
N THR A 57 -19.60 -6.15 -5.82
CA THR A 57 -20.49 -5.00 -6.09
C THR A 57 -19.97 -3.68 -5.47
N ALA A 58 -18.73 -3.66 -4.98
CA ALA A 58 -18.15 -2.47 -4.37
C ALA A 58 -18.11 -1.26 -5.32
N PRO A 59 -18.07 -0.02 -4.81
CA PRO A 59 -18.07 1.18 -5.64
C PRO A 59 -16.92 1.20 -6.65
N ALA A 60 -17.20 1.69 -7.85
CA ALA A 60 -16.22 1.73 -8.95
C ALA A 60 -14.94 2.51 -8.60
N ARG A 61 -15.03 3.52 -7.73
CA ARG A 61 -13.87 4.29 -7.27
C ARG A 61 -12.87 3.41 -6.51
N VAL A 62 -13.33 2.54 -5.61
CA VAL A 62 -12.48 1.59 -4.86
C VAL A 62 -11.72 0.67 -5.82
N LYS A 63 -12.43 0.15 -6.83
CA LYS A 63 -11.85 -0.72 -7.87
C LYS A 63 -10.77 -0.01 -8.69
N ARG A 64 -11.02 1.24 -9.11
CA ARG A 64 -10.04 2.03 -9.87
C ARG A 64 -8.78 2.34 -9.05
N ILE A 65 -8.93 2.67 -7.77
CA ILE A 65 -7.78 2.92 -6.90
C ILE A 65 -6.98 1.62 -6.72
N ALA A 66 -7.65 0.48 -6.45
CA ALA A 66 -6.94 -0.80 -6.35
C ALA A 66 -6.19 -1.20 -7.63
N GLN A 67 -6.79 -0.93 -8.80
CA GLN A 67 -6.12 -1.13 -10.09
C GLN A 67 -4.91 -0.21 -10.26
N SER A 68 -5.03 1.07 -9.88
CA SER A 68 -3.91 2.01 -9.85
C SER A 68 -2.80 1.52 -8.91
N THR A 69 -3.14 1.03 -7.70
CA THR A 69 -2.17 0.45 -6.77
C THR A 69 -1.42 -0.73 -7.38
N ALA A 70 -2.09 -1.60 -8.13
CA ALA A 70 -1.44 -2.71 -8.83
C ALA A 70 -0.47 -2.21 -9.92
N GLN A 71 -0.83 -1.17 -10.68
CA GLN A 71 0.06 -0.56 -11.67
C GLN A 71 1.28 0.10 -11.00
N LEU A 72 1.06 0.82 -9.90
CA LEU A 72 2.13 1.42 -9.10
C LEU A 72 3.09 0.35 -8.55
N ALA A 73 2.57 -0.80 -8.11
CA ALA A 73 3.40 -1.93 -7.67
C ALA A 73 4.28 -2.49 -8.79
N VAL A 74 3.78 -2.56 -10.04
CA VAL A 74 4.61 -2.93 -11.21
C VAL A 74 5.73 -1.90 -11.41
N VAL A 75 5.40 -0.61 -11.38
CA VAL A 75 6.39 0.46 -11.53
C VAL A 75 7.43 0.40 -10.40
N ALA A 76 7.01 0.15 -9.17
CA ALA A 76 7.90 -0.01 -8.02
C ALA A 76 8.86 -1.20 -8.21
N ALA A 77 8.35 -2.34 -8.68
CA ALA A 77 9.17 -3.51 -8.98
C ALA A 77 10.21 -3.23 -10.07
N ILE A 78 9.81 -2.55 -11.17
CA ILE A 78 10.74 -2.14 -12.23
C ILE A 78 11.83 -1.22 -11.67
N LEU A 79 11.45 -0.18 -10.92
CA LEU A 79 12.40 0.74 -10.30
C LEU A 79 13.35 0.01 -9.33
N GLY A 80 12.84 -0.92 -8.54
CA GLY A 80 13.64 -1.74 -7.62
C GLY A 80 14.68 -2.57 -8.36
N LEU A 81 14.34 -3.16 -9.51
CA LEU A 81 15.29 -3.87 -10.37
C LEU A 81 16.35 -2.91 -10.95
N LEU A 82 15.95 -1.74 -11.45
CA LEU A 82 16.88 -0.74 -11.97
C LEU A 82 17.89 -0.30 -10.91
N ILE A 83 17.44 -0.10 -9.67
CA ILE A 83 18.30 0.25 -8.53
C ILE A 83 19.23 -0.93 -8.19
N ARG A 84 18.69 -2.16 -8.09
CA ARG A 84 19.46 -3.35 -7.71
C ARG A 84 20.60 -3.68 -8.67
N PHE A 85 20.40 -3.41 -9.96
CA PHE A 85 21.41 -3.61 -11.01
C PHE A 85 22.22 -2.34 -11.32
N GLU A 86 22.10 -1.30 -10.48
CA GLU A 86 22.83 -0.03 -10.62
C GLU A 86 22.73 0.59 -12.01
N VAL A 87 21.54 0.48 -12.64
CA VAL A 87 21.33 1.00 -13.99
C VAL A 87 21.52 2.51 -13.98
N GLY A 88 22.57 2.99 -14.66
CA GLY A 88 22.95 4.41 -14.64
C GLY A 88 23.77 4.84 -13.42
N GLY A 89 24.38 3.92 -12.66
CA GLY A 89 25.12 4.19 -11.42
C GLY A 89 26.30 5.17 -11.52
N GLY A 90 26.85 5.39 -12.72
CA GLY A 90 27.87 6.43 -12.98
C GLY A 90 27.37 7.65 -13.75
N SER A 91 26.06 7.71 -14.05
CA SER A 91 25.48 8.72 -14.92
C SER A 91 24.80 9.83 -14.10
N VAL A 92 25.13 11.06 -14.46
CA VAL A 92 24.48 12.27 -13.94
C VAL A 92 23.82 13.03 -15.09
N ILE A 93 22.71 13.71 -14.81
CA ILE A 93 22.12 14.66 -15.75
C ILE A 93 23.05 15.89 -15.79
N PRO A 94 23.77 16.16 -16.89
CA PRO A 94 24.87 17.14 -16.87
C PRO A 94 24.43 18.56 -16.52
N LEU A 95 23.19 18.92 -16.86
CA LEU A 95 22.66 20.26 -16.64
C LEU A 95 22.28 20.54 -15.17
N LEU A 96 21.98 19.50 -14.39
CA LEU A 96 21.45 19.61 -13.03
C LEU A 96 22.36 18.98 -11.97
N ASN A 97 23.39 18.24 -12.39
CA ASN A 97 24.27 17.45 -11.54
C ASN A 97 23.52 16.48 -10.60
N ILE A 98 22.43 15.89 -11.11
CA ILE A 98 21.60 14.92 -10.38
C ILE A 98 21.94 13.51 -10.85
N SER A 99 22.18 12.60 -9.90
CA SER A 99 22.40 11.18 -10.16
C SER A 99 21.14 10.50 -10.70
N ILE A 100 21.26 9.75 -11.79
CA ILE A 100 20.16 8.95 -12.34
C ILE A 100 19.70 7.90 -11.32
N LEU A 101 20.64 7.24 -10.64
CA LEU A 101 20.33 6.28 -9.59
C LEU A 101 19.59 6.96 -8.41
N GLY A 102 20.00 8.19 -8.07
CA GLY A 102 19.31 8.99 -7.06
C GLY A 102 17.86 9.31 -7.44
N ILE A 103 17.58 9.58 -8.72
CA ILE A 103 16.22 9.79 -9.23
C ILE A 103 15.41 8.50 -9.12
N PHE A 104 15.96 7.35 -9.54
CA PHE A 104 15.25 6.07 -9.41
C PHE A 104 14.93 5.75 -7.96
N LEU A 105 15.88 5.92 -7.05
CA LEU A 105 15.67 5.73 -5.62
C LEU A 105 14.56 6.65 -5.08
N PHE A 106 14.63 7.94 -5.40
CA PHE A 106 13.62 8.90 -4.97
C PHE A 106 12.22 8.53 -5.46
N VAL A 107 12.07 8.24 -6.76
CA VAL A 107 10.78 7.85 -7.34
C VAL A 107 10.30 6.52 -6.77
N HIS A 108 11.19 5.56 -6.52
CA HIS A 108 10.85 4.28 -5.91
C HIS A 108 10.24 4.47 -4.51
N VAL A 109 10.86 5.31 -3.68
CA VAL A 109 10.37 5.62 -2.32
C VAL A 109 9.02 6.35 -2.37
N VAL A 110 8.89 7.39 -3.21
CA VAL A 110 7.61 8.11 -3.38
C VAL A 110 6.51 7.17 -3.86
N ASN A 111 6.83 6.27 -4.78
CA ASN A 111 5.88 5.28 -5.29
C ASN A 111 5.47 4.29 -4.19
N ALA A 112 6.39 3.82 -3.35
CA ALA A 112 6.07 3.00 -2.19
C ALA A 112 5.09 3.72 -1.23
N PHE A 113 5.26 5.02 -1.00
CA PHE A 113 4.33 5.82 -0.19
C PHE A 113 2.93 5.90 -0.84
N ALA A 114 2.89 6.04 -2.16
CA ALA A 114 1.63 6.02 -2.90
C ALA A 114 0.93 4.65 -2.80
N ILE A 115 1.68 3.54 -2.82
CA ILE A 115 1.12 2.19 -2.68
C ILE A 115 0.47 2.00 -1.31
N ILE A 116 1.17 2.30 -0.20
CA ILE A 116 0.63 2.08 1.15
C ILE A 116 -0.58 2.98 1.42
N THR A 117 -0.55 4.24 0.98
CA THR A 117 -1.67 5.19 1.15
C THR A 117 -2.90 4.77 0.35
N GLN A 118 -2.73 4.35 -0.91
CA GLN A 118 -3.84 3.84 -1.71
C GLN A 118 -4.37 2.50 -1.20
N ALA A 119 -3.50 1.60 -0.75
CA ALA A 119 -3.91 0.33 -0.14
C ALA A 119 -4.75 0.56 1.12
N ALA A 120 -4.35 1.50 1.98
CA ALA A 120 -5.11 1.90 3.16
C ALA A 120 -6.48 2.49 2.78
N ALA A 121 -6.52 3.41 1.81
CA ALA A 121 -7.76 4.00 1.33
C ALA A 121 -8.72 2.94 0.76
N VAL A 122 -8.20 1.96 -0.01
CA VAL A 122 -9.01 0.87 -0.58
C VAL A 122 -9.53 -0.05 0.51
N ALA A 123 -8.70 -0.45 1.47
CA ALA A 123 -9.11 -1.35 2.55
C ALA A 123 -10.23 -0.71 3.38
N ILE A 124 -10.01 0.51 3.86
CA ILE A 124 -11.00 1.24 4.68
C ILE A 124 -12.28 1.46 3.89
N ALA A 125 -12.21 1.94 2.65
CA ALA A 125 -13.41 2.18 1.85
C ALA A 125 -14.18 0.89 1.50
N TYR A 126 -13.48 -0.23 1.31
CA TYR A 126 -14.12 -1.53 1.11
C TYR A 126 -14.81 -2.00 2.40
N ASP A 127 -14.13 -1.88 3.54
CA ASP A 127 -14.63 -2.28 4.86
C ASP A 127 -15.92 -1.52 5.22
N MET A 128 -15.89 -0.19 5.10
CA MET A 128 -17.05 0.68 5.34
C MET A 128 -18.22 0.37 4.40
N TRP A 129 -17.93 -0.04 3.16
CA TRP A 129 -18.96 -0.45 2.21
C TRP A 129 -19.53 -1.84 2.54
N GLU A 130 -18.69 -2.80 2.91
CA GLU A 130 -19.09 -4.15 3.30
C GLU A 130 -19.98 -4.12 4.56
N ASP A 131 -19.64 -3.25 5.51
CA ASP A 131 -20.39 -3.03 6.75
C ASP A 131 -21.59 -2.09 6.60
N LYS A 132 -21.81 -1.52 5.41
CA LYS A 132 -22.90 -0.59 5.13
C LYS A 132 -22.91 0.62 6.07
N GLU A 133 -21.72 1.09 6.44
CA GLU A 133 -21.49 2.17 7.41
C GLU A 133 -22.28 3.46 7.04
N PHE A 134 -22.51 3.68 5.74
CA PHE A 134 -23.16 4.86 5.20
C PHE A 134 -24.59 4.65 4.69
N ASP A 135 -25.26 3.54 5.02
CA ASP A 135 -26.67 3.33 4.64
C ASP A 135 -27.64 4.29 5.36
N LYS A 136 -27.17 4.97 6.42
CA LYS A 136 -27.93 5.98 7.17
C LYS A 136 -27.21 7.33 7.11
N GLU A 137 -27.91 8.35 6.65
CA GLU A 137 -27.40 9.71 6.71
C GLU A 137 -27.54 10.28 8.13
N THR A 138 -26.54 11.04 8.56
CA THR A 138 -26.59 11.82 9.80
C THR A 138 -27.02 13.25 9.50
N GLU A 139 -27.83 13.85 10.36
CA GLU A 139 -28.23 15.25 10.22
C GLU A 139 -27.00 16.18 10.16
N PRO A 140 -26.97 17.18 9.27
CA PRO A 140 -25.88 18.14 9.19
C PRO A 140 -25.60 18.81 10.54
N GLY A 141 -24.34 18.78 10.98
CA GLY A 141 -23.91 19.37 12.26
C GLY A 141 -24.24 18.51 13.49
N SER A 142 -24.90 17.36 13.33
CA SER A 142 -25.09 16.40 14.41
C SER A 142 -23.90 15.45 14.52
N VAL A 143 -23.39 15.25 15.73
CA VAL A 143 -22.42 14.18 16.03
C VAL A 143 -23.22 13.04 16.66
N PRO A 144 -23.22 11.82 16.08
CA PRO A 144 -23.91 10.69 16.68
C PRO A 144 -23.45 10.48 18.12
N PRO A 145 -24.37 10.20 19.07
CA PRO A 145 -23.98 9.90 20.43
C PRO A 145 -23.04 8.71 20.43
N ARG A 146 -21.99 8.75 21.27
CA ARG A 146 -21.04 7.64 21.40
C ARG A 146 -21.83 6.35 21.68
N PRO A 147 -21.52 5.24 20.98
CA PRO A 147 -22.13 3.96 21.29
C PRO A 147 -21.99 3.67 22.77
N MET A 148 -23.09 3.41 23.47
CA MET A 148 -23.02 3.01 24.88
C MET A 148 -22.34 1.65 24.98
N PRO A 149 -21.47 1.42 25.98
CA PRO A 149 -20.90 0.10 26.22
C PRO A 149 -22.00 -0.93 26.33
N SER A 150 -21.90 -2.02 25.58
CA SER A 150 -22.88 -3.11 25.66
C SER A 150 -22.92 -3.64 27.10
N PRO A 151 -24.11 -3.81 27.72
CA PRO A 151 -24.24 -4.36 29.06
C PRO A 151 -23.79 -5.83 29.06
N GLY A 152 -22.49 -6.04 29.24
CA GLY A 152 -21.83 -7.35 29.10
C GLY A 152 -20.33 -7.27 28.84
N ALA A 153 -19.81 -6.13 28.37
CA ALA A 153 -18.40 -5.95 28.01
C ALA A 153 -17.43 -5.86 29.22
N GLY A 154 -17.91 -6.04 30.46
CA GLY A 154 -17.12 -5.95 31.69
C GLY A 154 -17.03 -7.26 32.48
N LYS A 155 -17.37 -8.41 31.89
CA LYS A 155 -17.20 -9.72 32.52
C LYS A 155 -16.15 -10.54 31.76
N THR A 156 -14.89 -10.22 31.97
CA THR A 156 -13.75 -11.13 31.79
C THR A 156 -12.81 -10.93 32.95
#